data_AF-A0A3P7J469-F1
#
_entry.id   AF-A0A3P7J469-F1
#
_cell.length_a   1.000
_cell.length_b   1.000
_cell.length_c   1.000
_cell.angle_alpha   90.00
_cell.angle_beta   90.00
_cell.angle_gamma   90.00
#
_symmetry.space_group_name_H-M   'P 1'
#
loop_
_entity.id
_entity.type
_entity.pdbx_description
1 polymer ?
#
loop_
_entity_poly.entity_id
_entity_poly.type
_entity_poly.pdbx_seq_one_letter_code
_entity_poly.pdbx_strand_id
1 'polypeptide(L)'
;VVTEASYVNVPVISFCNTESPLKLIDIAIPCNNKGEQSIGLMWWLLAREILILRGKISRQTGFVLDDKEIMPDLYFYRDPQESEKQEAAEVMPEIK
;
A
#
# COMPACT_ATOMS: atom_id res chain seq x y z
N VAL A 1 -10.19 16.32 3.62
CA VAL A 1 -10.75 14.95 3.83
C VAL A 1 -11.11 14.66 5.27
N VAL A 2 -10.19 14.62 6.25
CA VAL A 2 -10.54 14.21 7.64
C VAL A 2 -11.59 15.13 8.30
N THR A 3 -11.45 16.45 8.16
CA THR A 3 -12.45 17.41 8.66
C THR A 3 -13.78 17.32 7.91
N GLU A 4 -13.74 17.07 6.60
CA GLU A 4 -14.93 16.90 5.76
C GLU A 4 -15.71 15.64 6.14
N ALA A 5 -15.02 14.54 6.45
CA ALA A 5 -15.63 13.31 6.93
C ALA A 5 -16.43 13.52 8.22
N SER A 6 -15.94 14.43 9.10
CA SER A 6 -16.63 14.78 10.34
C SER A 6 -17.94 15.55 10.13
N TYR A 7 -18.11 16.22 8.98
CA TYR A 7 -19.38 16.90 8.66
C TYR A 7 -20.49 15.92 8.27
N VAL A 8 -20.15 14.70 7.87
CA VAL A 8 -21.10 13.72 7.31
C VAL A 8 -21.15 12.42 8.15
N ASN A 9 -20.56 12.41 9.36
CA ASN A 9 -20.49 11.23 10.24
C ASN A 9 -19.87 9.99 9.56
N VAL A 10 -18.85 10.18 8.72
CA VAL A 10 -18.14 9.09 8.06
C VAL A 10 -16.97 8.64 8.94
N PRO A 11 -16.82 7.34 9.24
CA PRO A 11 -15.70 6.85 10.05
C PRO A 11 -14.38 6.94 9.28
N VAL A 12 -13.31 7.31 9.98
CA VAL A 12 -11.98 7.54 9.41
C VAL A 12 -10.96 6.57 9.99
N ILE A 13 -10.31 5.82 9.10
CA ILE A 13 -9.18 4.94 9.41
C ILE A 13 -7.93 5.55 8.75
N SER A 14 -6.84 5.74 9.49
CA SER A 14 -5.62 6.38 8.96
C SER A 14 -4.31 5.77 9.45
N PHE A 15 -3.29 5.82 8.60
CA PHE A 15 -1.91 5.53 8.97
C PHE A 15 -1.30 6.71 9.73
N CYS A 16 -0.71 6.43 10.90
CA CYS A 16 -0.24 7.45 11.83
C CYS A 16 1.21 7.20 12.25
N ASN A 17 2.03 8.26 12.24
CA ASN A 17 3.33 8.30 12.91
C ASN A 17 3.18 8.81 14.36
N THR A 18 4.29 8.80 15.09
CA THR A 18 4.44 9.45 16.40
C THR A 18 4.11 10.94 16.41
N GLU A 19 4.32 11.63 15.28
CA GLU A 19 4.08 13.08 15.13
C GLU A 19 2.69 13.42 14.55
N SER A 20 1.91 12.41 14.14
CA SER A 20 0.66 12.64 13.41
C SER A 20 -0.48 13.07 14.34
N PRO A 21 -1.25 14.14 14.00
CA PRO A 21 -2.39 14.54 14.82
C PRO A 21 -3.51 13.51 14.71
N LEU A 22 -3.97 12.97 15.85
CA LEU A 22 -5.01 11.95 15.93
C LEU A 22 -6.44 12.52 16.05
N LYS A 23 -6.65 13.78 15.69
CA LYS A 23 -7.95 14.45 15.83
C LYS A 23 -8.88 13.95 14.72
N LEU A 24 -10.10 13.53 15.09
CA LEU A 24 -11.14 13.02 14.17
C LEU A 24 -10.72 11.72 13.44
N ILE A 25 -9.86 10.92 14.06
CA ILE A 25 -9.49 9.57 13.59
C ILE A 25 -10.10 8.57 14.55
N ASP A 26 -10.89 7.63 14.03
CA ASP A 26 -11.54 6.60 14.83
C ASP A 26 -10.61 5.40 15.05
N ILE A 27 -9.86 5.01 14.01
CA ILE A 27 -8.89 3.92 14.07
C ILE A 27 -7.56 4.41 13.50
N ALA A 28 -6.55 4.47 14.38
CA ALA A 28 -5.18 4.80 14.03
C ALA A 28 -4.37 3.51 13.84
N ILE A 29 -3.80 3.32 12.64
CA ILE A 29 -2.86 2.24 12.37
C ILE A 29 -1.44 2.83 12.47
N PRO A 30 -0.64 2.45 13.47
CA PRO A 30 0.72 2.95 13.60
C PRO A 30 1.60 2.37 12.48
N CYS A 31 2.21 3.24 11.69
CA CYS A 31 3.11 2.88 10.60
C CYS A 31 4.14 4.01 10.41
N ASN A 32 5.28 3.74 9.78
CA ASN A 32 6.11 4.80 9.19
C ASN A 32 5.48 5.31 7.88
N ASN A 33 4.89 6.50 7.91
CA ASN A 33 4.27 7.17 6.76
C ASN A 33 5.21 8.11 5.98
N LYS A 34 6.51 8.14 6.30
CA LYS A 34 7.52 8.93 5.55
C LYS A 34 8.24 8.11 4.48
N GLY A 35 8.34 6.80 4.66
CA GLY A 35 8.98 5.90 3.69
C GLY A 35 7.97 5.38 2.66
N GLU A 36 8.27 5.55 1.38
CA GLU A 36 7.43 5.09 0.26
C GLU A 36 7.19 3.58 0.32
N GLN A 37 8.26 2.84 0.57
CA GLN A 37 8.25 1.38 0.71
C GLN A 37 7.38 0.95 1.91
N SER A 38 7.42 1.70 3.01
CA SER A 38 6.64 1.38 4.22
C SER A 38 5.15 1.57 3.99
N ILE A 39 4.75 2.65 3.31
CA ILE A 39 3.34 2.93 3.01
C ILE A 39 2.77 1.88 2.05
N GLY A 40 3.51 1.55 0.98
CA GLY A 40 3.06 0.54 0.01
C GLY A 40 2.90 -0.84 0.64
N LEU A 41 3.84 -1.23 1.51
CA LEU A 41 3.75 -2.51 2.23
C LEU A 41 2.53 -2.55 3.15
N MET A 42 2.22 -1.48 3.88
CA MET A 42 1.04 -1.44 4.73
C MET A 42 -0.28 -1.55 3.95
N TRP A 43 -0.37 -0.90 2.79
CA TRP A 43 -1.54 -1.06 1.92
C TRP A 43 -1.67 -2.49 1.40
N TRP A 44 -0.55 -3.12 1.03
CA TRP A 44 -0.53 -4.51 0.60
C TRP A 44 -1.02 -5.47 1.70
N LEU A 45 -0.54 -5.30 2.94
CA LEU A 45 -0.98 -6.11 4.09
C LEU A 45 -2.45 -5.91 4.42
N LEU A 46 -2.93 -4.66 4.40
CA LEU A 46 -4.33 -4.34 4.66
C LEU A 46 -5.25 -5.00 3.63
N ALA A 47 -4.92 -4.87 2.34
CA ALA A 47 -5.68 -5.48 1.26
C ALA A 47 -5.71 -7.02 1.38
N ARG A 48 -4.56 -7.63 1.70
CA ARG A 48 -4.45 -9.08 1.92
C ARG A 48 -5.38 -9.55 3.04
N GLU A 49 -5.34 -8.92 4.22
CA GLU A 49 -6.19 -9.34 5.34
C GLU A 49 -7.69 -9.10 5.07
N ILE A 50 -8.07 -8.03 4.37
CA ILE A 50 -9.46 -7.82 3.97
C ILE A 50 -9.96 -8.95 3.07
N LEU A 51 -9.14 -9.40 2.11
CA LEU A 51 -9.51 -10.50 1.20
C LEU A 51 -9.56 -11.85 1.91
N ILE A 52 -8.72 -12.07 2.91
CA ILE A 52 -8.78 -13.24 3.80
C ILE A 52 -10.09 -13.23 4.60
N LEU A 53 -10.45 -12.10 5.22
CA LEU A 53 -11.71 -11.97 5.97
C LEU A 53 -12.95 -12.10 5.08
N ARG A 54 -12.84 -11.71 3.81
CA ARG A 54 -13.88 -11.92 2.79
C ARG A 54 -13.93 -13.34 2.23
N GLY A 55 -13.02 -14.24 2.64
CA GLY A 55 -12.98 -15.64 2.21
C GLY A 55 -12.52 -15.86 0.76
N LYS A 56 -11.90 -14.85 0.13
CA LYS A 56 -11.40 -14.96 -1.25
C LYS A 56 -10.02 -15.61 -1.32
N ILE A 57 -9.23 -15.51 -0.25
CA ILE A 57 -7.84 -15.96 -0.19
C ILE A 57 -7.63 -16.75 1.10
N SER A 58 -6.79 -17.79 1.06
CA SER A 58 -6.35 -18.53 2.24
C SER A 58 -5.04 -17.94 2.80
N ARG A 59 -4.87 -17.96 4.13
CA ARG A 59 -3.67 -17.46 4.80
C ARG A 59 -2.39 -18.17 4.38
N GLN A 60 -2.50 -19.45 3.99
CA GLN A 60 -1.36 -20.33 3.71
C GLN A 60 -0.74 -20.06 2.33
N THR A 61 -1.53 -19.57 1.39
CA THR A 61 -1.15 -19.50 -0.04
C THR A 61 -0.51 -18.18 -0.44
N GLY A 62 -0.32 -17.24 0.50
CA GLY A 62 0.17 -15.89 0.19
C GLY A 62 -0.93 -14.96 -0.32
N PHE A 63 -0.56 -13.84 -0.96
CA PHE A 63 -1.53 -12.95 -1.62
C PHE A 63 -1.72 -13.41 -3.08
N VAL A 64 -2.53 -14.44 -3.26
CA VAL A 64 -2.90 -14.95 -4.59
C VAL A 64 -4.35 -14.61 -4.86
N LEU A 65 -4.61 -13.86 -5.93
CA LEU A 65 -5.96 -13.50 -6.39
C LEU A 65 -6.09 -13.91 -7.86
N ASP A 66 -7.13 -14.68 -8.18
CA ASP A 66 -7.42 -15.12 -9.55
C ASP A 66 -6.19 -15.74 -10.26
N ASP A 67 -5.55 -16.70 -9.58
CA ASP A 67 -4.33 -17.42 -10.01
C ASP A 67 -3.08 -16.55 -10.21
N LYS A 68 -3.10 -15.27 -9.80
CA LYS A 68 -1.94 -14.38 -9.84
C LYS A 68 -1.42 -14.07 -8.45
N GLU A 69 -0.12 -14.21 -8.26
CA GLU A 69 0.56 -13.74 -7.06
C GLU A 69 0.75 -12.22 -7.13
N ILE A 70 0.17 -11.51 -6.15
CA ILE A 70 0.28 -10.05 -6.04
C ILE A 70 1.47 -9.74 -5.13
N MET A 71 2.54 -9.24 -5.73
CA MET A 71 3.75 -8.85 -5.00
C MET A 71 3.57 -7.46 -4.35
N PRO A 72 4.25 -7.19 -3.20
CA PRO A 72 4.23 -5.89 -2.54
C PRO A 72 4.66 -4.73 -3.44
N ASP A 73 5.58 -4.99 -4.38
CA ASP A 73 6.17 -3.99 -5.27
C ASP A 73 5.15 -3.27 -6.16
N LEU A 74 3.98 -3.88 -6.38
CA LEU A 74 2.88 -3.26 -7.11
C LEU A 74 2.31 -2.03 -6.37
N TYR A 75 2.44 -1.97 -5.05
CA TYR A 75 1.93 -0.89 -4.21
C TYR A 75 2.95 0.23 -3.98
N PHE A 76 4.17 0.10 -4.49
CA PHE A 76 5.18 1.15 -4.39
C PHE A 76 4.96 2.24 -5.43
N TYR A 77 5.27 3.47 -5.03
CA TYR A 77 5.31 4.58 -5.94
C TYR A 77 6.50 4.40 -6.91
N ARG A 78 6.26 4.68 -8.19
CA ARG A 78 7.31 4.67 -9.21
C ARG A 78 7.61 6.10 -9.58
N ASP A 79 8.83 6.55 -9.26
CA ASP A 79 9.31 7.83 -9.71
C ASP A 79 9.52 7.80 -11.23
N PRO A 80 8.90 8.72 -12.01
CA PRO A 80 8.99 8.71 -13.48
C PRO A 80 10.43 8.76 -14.00
N GLN A 81 11.31 9.47 -13.28
CA GLN A 81 12.73 9.60 -13.67
C GLN A 81 13.54 8.34 -13.42
N GLU A 82 13.18 7.58 -12.38
CA GLU A 82 13.87 6.33 -12.04
C GLU A 82 13.37 5.18 -12.92
N SER A 83 12.07 5.17 -13.27
CA SER A 83 11.51 4.22 -14.22
C SER A 83 12.11 4.37 -15.61
N GLU A 84 12.27 5.61 -16.12
CA GLU A 84 12.92 5.82 -17.42
C GLU A 84 14.37 5.31 -17.45
N LYS A 85 15.09 5.45 -16.32
CA LYS A 85 16.48 5.03 -16.20
C LYS A 85 16.63 3.51 -16.05
N GLN A 86 15.70 2.87 -15.33
CA GLN A 86 15.60 1.42 -15.22
C GLN A 86 15.16 0.80 -16.55
N GLU A 87 14.15 1.35 -17.22
CA GLU A 87 13.72 0.90 -18.55
C GLU A 87 14.84 1.07 -19.58
N ALA A 88 15.59 2.18 -19.55
CA ALA A 88 16.76 2.37 -20.40
C ALA A 88 17.88 1.34 -20.12
N ALA A 89 18.06 0.94 -18.85
CA ALA A 89 19.04 -0.07 -18.47
C ALA A 89 18.58 -1.51 -18.85
N GLU A 90 17.29 -1.80 -18.76
CA GLU A 90 16.69 -3.09 -19.14
C GLU A 90 16.59 -3.29 -20.65
N VAL A 91 16.57 -2.21 -21.45
CA VAL A 91 16.59 -2.27 -22.93
C VAL A 91 18.02 -2.48 -23.49
N MET A 92 19.07 -2.27 -22.69
CA MET A 92 20.47 -2.38 -23.11
C MET A 92 21.20 -3.75 -22.97
N PRO A 93 20.63 -4.88 -22.51
CA PRO A 93 21.36 -6.14 -22.53
C PRO A 93 21.00 -6.96 -23.79
N GLU A 94 21.86 -6.89 -24.80
CA GLU A 94 22.40 -8.02 -25.57
C GLU A 94 23.14 -7.50 -26.82
N ILE A 95 24.38 -7.04 -26.62
CA ILE A 95 25.38 -7.12 -27.69
C ILE A 95 26.21 -8.37 -27.37
N LYS A 96 25.84 -9.47 -28.03
CA LYS A 96 26.68 -10.65 -28.19
C LYS A 96 27.65 -10.44 -29.33
#